data_AF-A0A2L0HCH5-F1
#
_entry.id   AF-A0A2L0HCH5-F1
#
_cell.length_a   1.000
_cell.length_b   1.000
_cell.length_c   1.000
_cell.angle_alpha   90.00
_cell.angle_beta   90.00
_cell.angle_gamma   90.00
#
_symmetry.space_group_name_H-M   'P 1'
#
loop_
_entity.id
_entity.type
_entity.pdbx_description
1 polymer ?
#
loop_
_entity_poly.entity_id
_entity_poly.type
_entity_poly.pdbx_seq_one_letter_code
_entity_poly.pdbx_strand_id
1 'polypeptide(L)'
;MLSSFFIMDGLALIGVHLALAERHVADGARHVVLQREIVADLESGGHNTEPARELLAVLEQSLAFHLFDRDRLIRERERERERERERELPDGTDSDTDEPV
;
A
#
# COMPACT_ATOMS: atom_id res chain seq x y z
N MET A 1 -10.12 -16.00 26.22
CA MET A 1 -8.72 -15.85 25.79
C MET A 1 -8.47 -16.62 24.48
N LEU A 2 -9.03 -16.16 23.36
CA LEU A 2 -8.74 -16.69 22.01
C LEU A 2 -8.71 -15.59 20.92
N SER A 3 -8.83 -14.31 21.29
CA SER A 3 -8.90 -13.18 20.33
C SER A 3 -7.54 -12.65 19.87
N SER A 4 -6.45 -13.02 20.56
CA SER A 4 -5.12 -12.40 20.36
C SER A 4 -4.25 -13.10 19.31
N PHE A 5 -4.53 -14.37 18.97
CA PHE A 5 -3.65 -15.17 18.10
C PHE A 5 -4.01 -15.06 16.61
N PHE A 6 -5.28 -14.79 16.28
CA PHE A 6 -5.74 -14.73 14.87
C PHE A 6 -5.61 -13.33 14.23
N ILE A 7 -5.46 -12.27 15.04
CA ILE A 7 -5.48 -10.86 14.59
C ILE A 7 -4.07 -10.28 14.43
N MET A 8 -3.13 -10.67 15.31
CA MET A 8 -1.71 -10.29 15.19
C MET A 8 -1.11 -10.75 13.85
N ASP A 9 -1.61 -11.86 13.29
CA ASP A 9 -1.23 -12.36 11.96
C ASP A 9 -1.77 -11.49 10.81
N GLY A 10 -2.92 -10.85 10.98
CA GLY A 10 -3.56 -10.02 9.94
C GLY A 10 -2.79 -8.74 9.64
N LEU A 11 -2.42 -7.98 10.68
CA LEU A 11 -1.58 -6.79 10.53
C LEU A 11 -0.17 -7.13 10.01
N ALA A 12 0.40 -8.26 10.44
CA ALA A 12 1.69 -8.72 9.96
C ALA A 12 1.65 -9.04 8.46
N LEU A 13 0.60 -9.73 7.99
CA LEU A 13 0.41 -10.06 6.58
C LEU A 13 0.19 -8.80 5.72
N ILE A 14 -0.64 -7.86 6.18
CA ILE A 14 -0.82 -6.55 5.51
C ILE A 14 0.51 -5.81 5.42
N GLY A 15 1.33 -5.85 6.48
CA GLY A 15 2.67 -5.25 6.48
C GLY A 15 3.61 -5.85 5.42
N VAL A 16 3.64 -7.18 5.28
CA VAL A 16 4.43 -7.87 4.25
C VAL A 16 3.97 -7.47 2.84
N HIS A 17 2.66 -7.46 2.59
CA HIS A 17 2.13 -7.06 1.30
C HIS A 17 2.38 -5.58 1.00
N LEU A 18 2.28 -4.70 1.99
CA LEU A 18 2.56 -3.28 1.83
C LEU A 18 4.02 -3.04 1.45
N ALA A 19 4.96 -3.70 2.13
CA ALA A 19 6.39 -3.59 1.80
C ALA A 19 6.69 -4.06 0.37
N LEU A 20 6.03 -5.14 -0.08
CA LEU A 20 6.15 -5.62 -1.45
C LEU A 20 5.58 -4.62 -2.46
N ALA A 21 4.39 -4.07 -2.20
CA ALA A 21 3.77 -3.05 -3.05
C ALA A 21 4.63 -1.78 -3.14
N GLU A 22 5.20 -1.32 -2.02
CA GLU A 22 6.13 -0.18 -1.98
C GLU A 22 7.39 -0.43 -2.81
N ARG A 23 7.96 -1.64 -2.72
CA ARG A 23 9.08 -2.03 -3.57
C ARG A 23 8.70 -2.00 -5.05
N HIS A 24 7.53 -2.52 -5.41
CA HIS A 24 7.06 -2.50 -6.79
C HIS A 24 6.81 -1.09 -7.31
N VAL A 25 6.30 -0.18 -6.48
CA VAL A 25 6.17 1.25 -6.82
C VAL A 25 7.56 1.85 -7.07
N ALA A 26 8.53 1.60 -6.18
CA ALA A 26 9.87 2.14 -6.33
C ALA A 26 10.56 1.62 -7.60
N ASP A 27 10.46 0.31 -7.87
CA ASP A 27 11.04 -0.32 -9.06
C ASP A 27 10.36 0.18 -10.33
N GLY A 28 9.02 0.24 -10.35
CA GLY A 28 8.24 0.74 -11.48
C GLY A 28 8.51 2.21 -11.80
N ALA A 29 8.64 3.07 -10.78
CA ALA A 29 8.97 4.47 -10.96
C ALA A 29 10.36 4.65 -11.61
N ARG A 30 11.36 3.85 -11.18
CA ARG A 30 12.69 3.88 -11.81
C ARG A 30 12.63 3.43 -13.28
N HIS A 31 11.88 2.37 -13.58
CA HIS A 31 11.73 1.91 -14.96
C HIS A 31 11.04 2.94 -15.87
N VAL A 32 10.00 3.62 -15.38
CA VAL A 32 9.32 4.68 -16.13
C VAL A 32 10.26 5.84 -16.42
N VAL A 33 11.07 6.28 -15.45
CA VAL A 33 12.07 7.34 -15.66
C VAL A 33 13.08 6.94 -16.72
N LEU A 34 13.70 5.75 -16.59
CA LEU A 34 14.69 5.26 -17.56
C LEU A 34 14.08 5.11 -18.96
N GLN A 35 12.85 4.61 -19.07
CA GLN A 35 12.21 4.43 -20.37
C GLN A 35 11.87 5.77 -21.03
N ARG A 36 11.52 6.81 -20.25
CA ARG A 36 11.34 8.17 -20.77
C ARG A 36 12.64 8.75 -21.33
N GLU A 37 13.76 8.50 -20.66
CA GLU A 37 15.10 8.88 -21.15
C GLU A 37 15.41 8.18 -22.48
N ILE A 38 15.16 6.86 -22.57
CA ILE A 38 15.34 6.09 -23.82
C ILE A 38 14.49 6.66 -24.96
N VAL A 39 13.22 6.99 -24.70
CA VAL A 39 12.33 7.59 -25.71
C VAL A 39 12.90 8.93 -26.18
N ALA A 40 13.33 9.80 -25.26
CA ALA A 40 13.90 11.10 -25.60
C ALA A 40 15.20 10.98 -26.42
N ASP A 41 16.07 10.03 -26.07
CA ASP A 41 17.30 9.77 -26.80
C ASP A 41 17.01 9.30 -28.23
N LEU A 42 16.08 8.35 -28.41
CA LEU A 42 15.65 7.86 -29.72
C LEU A 42 15.01 8.97 -30.57
N GLU A 43 14.18 9.82 -29.96
CA GLU A 43 13.56 10.98 -30.61
C GLU A 43 14.63 11.96 -31.12
N SER A 44 15.63 12.26 -30.30
CA SER A 44 16.73 13.17 -30.66
C SER A 44 17.59 12.63 -31.80
N GLY A 45 17.74 11.30 -31.88
CA GLY A 45 18.46 10.59 -32.95
C GLY A 45 17.65 10.40 -34.23
N GLY A 46 16.37 10.78 -34.27
CA GLY A 46 15.48 10.55 -35.41
C GLY A 46 15.17 9.07 -35.66
N HIS A 47 15.31 8.22 -34.63
CA HIS A 47 15.01 6.79 -34.70
C HIS A 47 13.51 6.52 -34.59
N ASN A 48 13.09 5.29 -34.93
CA ASN A 48 11.71 4.87 -34.65
C ASN A 48 11.52 4.72 -33.13
N THR A 49 10.59 5.48 -32.57
CA THR A 49 10.30 5.53 -31.13
C THR A 49 9.05 4.74 -30.76
N GLU A 50 8.28 4.24 -31.73
CA GLU A 50 6.99 3.58 -31.48
C GLU A 50 7.13 2.41 -30.47
N PRO A 51 8.07 1.44 -30.64
CA PRO A 51 8.19 0.34 -29.68
C PRO A 51 8.59 0.81 -28.28
N ALA A 52 9.42 1.85 -28.19
CA ALA A 52 9.86 2.40 -26.91
C ALA A 52 8.73 3.12 -26.18
N ARG A 53 7.84 3.79 -26.90
CA ARG A 53 6.65 4.45 -26.35
C ARG A 53 5.58 3.44 -25.94
N GLU A 54 5.42 2.35 -26.67
CA GLU A 54 4.53 1.25 -26.27
C GLU A 54 5.00 0.61 -24.95
N LEU A 55 6.30 0.33 -24.83
CA LEU A 55 6.87 -0.16 -23.58
C LEU A 55 6.68 0.84 -22.43
N LEU A 56 6.86 2.14 -22.69
CA LEU A 56 6.60 3.18 -21.69
C LEU A 56 5.16 3.13 -21.19
N ALA A 57 4.18 3.02 -22.09
CA ALA A 57 2.77 2.95 -21.72
C ALA A 57 2.46 1.73 -20.84
N VAL A 58 3.06 0.57 -21.13
CA VAL A 58 2.93 -0.65 -20.30
C VAL A 58 3.53 -0.43 -18.91
N LEU A 59 4.72 0.17 -18.83
CA LEU A 59 5.38 0.45 -17.56
C LEU A 59 4.58 1.45 -16.71
N GLU A 60 4.05 2.50 -17.32
CA GLU A 60 3.20 3.48 -16.65
C GLU A 60 1.90 2.86 -16.14
N GLN A 61 1.27 1.99 -16.92
CA GLN A 61 0.08 1.26 -16.49
C GLN A 61 0.39 0.31 -15.34
N SER A 62 1.49 -0.44 -15.41
CA SER A 62 1.95 -1.31 -14.33
C SER A 62 2.21 -0.53 -13.02
N LEU A 63 2.90 0.62 -13.13
CA LEU A 63 3.14 1.50 -11.99
C LEU A 63 1.83 2.01 -11.37
N ALA A 64 0.84 2.38 -12.19
CA ALA A 64 -0.47 2.79 -11.71
C ALA A 64 -1.16 1.68 -10.89
N PHE A 65 -1.06 0.42 -11.33
CA PHE A 65 -1.58 -0.71 -10.55
C PHE A 65 -0.86 -0.89 -9.20
N HIS A 66 0.46 -0.76 -9.17
CA HIS A 66 1.22 -0.86 -7.92
C HIS A 66 0.90 0.28 -6.94
N LEU A 67 0.74 1.50 -7.44
CA LEU A 67 0.29 2.64 -6.63
C LEU A 67 -1.10 2.40 -6.03
N PHE A 68 -2.03 1.92 -6.85
CA PHE A 68 -3.39 1.59 -6.40
C PHE A 68 -3.39 0.53 -5.30
N ASP A 69 -2.61 -0.55 -5.46
CA ASP A 69 -2.56 -1.62 -4.45
C ASP A 69 -1.90 -1.15 -3.16
N ARG A 70 -0.80 -0.38 -3.23
CA ARG A 70 -0.19 0.25 -2.04
C ARG A 70 -1.20 1.10 -1.29
N ASP A 71 -1.92 1.98 -1.99
CA ASP A 71 -2.89 2.90 -1.37
C ASP A 71 -4.11 2.15 -0.81
N ARG A 72 -4.47 1.01 -1.39
CA ARG A 72 -5.47 0.10 -0.82
C ARG A 72 -4.96 -0.54 0.48
N LEU A 73 -3.74 -1.06 0.51
CA LEU A 73 -3.13 -1.72 1.68
C LEU A 73 -2.91 -0.74 2.84
N ILE A 74 -2.53 0.51 2.56
CA ILE A 74 -2.42 1.56 3.59
C ILE A 74 -3.77 1.76 4.29
N ARG A 75 -4.85 1.92 3.52
CA ARG A 75 -6.20 2.10 4.07
C ARG A 75 -6.67 0.88 4.86
N GLU A 76 -6.34 -0.33 4.39
CA GLU A 76 -6.67 -1.57 5.10
C GLU A 76 -5.95 -1.65 6.45
N ARG A 77 -4.65 -1.34 6.48
CA ARG A 77 -3.86 -1.29 7.71
C ARG A 77 -4.41 -0.26 8.71
N GLU A 78 -4.82 0.91 8.23
CA GLU A 78 -5.38 1.96 9.09
C GLU A 78 -6.69 1.52 9.74
N ARG A 79 -7.58 0.89 8.98
CA ARG A 79 -8.84 0.34 9.49
C ARG A 79 -8.60 -0.75 10.53
N GLU A 80 -7.69 -1.69 10.26
CA GLU A 80 -7.38 -2.75 11.23
C GLU A 80 -6.81 -2.18 12.54
N ARG A 81 -5.94 -1.17 12.45
CA ARG A 81 -5.44 -0.46 13.64
C ARG A 81 -6.52 0.29 14.41
N GLU A 82 -7.52 0.83 13.73
CA GLU A 82 -8.66 1.49 14.37
C GLU A 82 -9.54 0.48 15.11
N ARG A 83 -9.84 -0.67 14.49
CA ARG A 83 -10.54 -1.79 15.14
C ARG A 83 -9.80 -2.31 16.37
N GLU A 84 -8.47 -2.36 16.33
CA GLU A 84 -7.65 -2.73 17.50
C GLU A 84 -7.82 -1.74 18.63
N ARG A 85 -7.70 -0.43 18.35
CA ARG A 85 -7.88 0.63 19.36
C ARG A 85 -9.27 0.58 20.01
N GLU A 86 -10.32 0.38 19.21
CA GLU A 86 -11.70 0.27 19.70
C GLU A 86 -11.93 -0.96 20.59
N ARG A 87 -11.21 -2.07 20.34
CA ARG A 87 -11.28 -3.28 21.19
C ARG A 87 -10.45 -3.17 22.47
N GLU A 88 -9.39 -2.37 22.46
CA GLU A 88 -8.51 -2.14 23.62
C GLU A 88 -9.04 -1.09 24.60
N LEU A 89 -10.00 -0.26 24.18
CA LEU A 89 -10.76 0.60 25.09
C LEU A 89 -11.68 -0.29 25.96
N PRO A 90 -11.41 -0.43 27.29
CA PRO A 90 -12.38 -1.09 28.15
C PRO A 90 -13.68 -0.28 28.10
N ASP A 91 -14.80 -0.99 27.97
CA ASP A 91 -16.12 -0.43 28.17
C ASP A 91 -16.12 0.26 29.53
N GLY A 92 -16.04 1.59 29.50
CA GLY A 92 -16.28 2.45 30.64
C GLY A 92 -17.77 2.46 30.93
N THR A 93 -18.33 1.31 31.29
CA THR A 93 -19.60 1.24 31.99
C THR A 93 -19.32 1.41 33.48
N ASP A 94 -19.32 2.68 33.87
CA ASP A 94 -19.70 3.20 35.17
C ASP A 94 -19.36 2.35 36.39
N SER A 95 -18.19 2.65 36.95
CA SER A 95 -18.08 2.85 38.39
C SER A 95 -18.95 4.06 38.78
N ASP A 96 -20.21 3.82 39.10
CA ASP A 96 -20.95 4.62 40.08
C ASP A 96 -21.63 3.62 41.03
N THR A 97 -20.99 3.27 42.14
CA THR A 97 -21.18 3.94 43.43
C THR A 97 -22.66 4.13 43.76
N ASP A 98 -23.28 3.07 44.28
CA ASP A 98 -24.33 3.29 45.29
C ASP A 98 -24.34 2.12 46.26
N GLU A 99 -23.44 2.21 47.25
CA GLU A 99 -23.63 1.57 48.54
C GLU A 99 -24.36 2.59 49.42
N PRO A 100 -25.59 2.29 49.88
CA PRO A 100 -25.95 2.75 51.20
C PRO A 100 -26.44 1.60 52.09
N VAL A 101 -25.78 1.58 53.25
CA VAL A 101 -26.05 1.00 54.58
C VAL A 101 -27.49 0.57 54.86
#